data_AF-A0A6V6ZAN2-F1
#
_entry.id   AF-A0A6V6ZAN2-F1
#
_cell.length_a   1.000
_cell.length_b   1.000
_cell.length_c   1.000
_cell.angle_alpha   90.00
_cell.angle_beta   90.00
_cell.angle_gamma   90.00
#
_symmetry.space_group_name_H-M   'P 1'
#
loop_
_entity.id
_entity.type
_entity.pdbx_description
1 polymer ?
#
loop_
_entity_poly.entity_id
_entity_poly.type
_entity_poly.pdbx_seq_one_letter_code
_entity_poly.pdbx_strand_id
1 'polypeptide(L)'
;MKKIILLFLLFNAVISHSQNKNMKYEYDQEKLNGAGQREGELIHTSYNEMTEYKHLYKEGKLIQAENYRYNLEGIKPLIGKYKNEKPFEGYFVYSNELEIPLIDYYENGIFKAQYTCSLLDLMQYEGQEFNLKFTKTTYKNNKPDNGLVHKDEFRLGEAHLLVSEYYTDGKITNADFWIMAMHYAELIKLKFLPKGYTIYKESLPNAEDEAIDNKFRSITVEFEDSKNGNVLFEVENKLIAKSQFSYSDISQKIKPSKGFISYFFFNDDQILMAQNVTLETNKELYKEAYGPNSNLILQVFLMMNNQPIPYFSNEGKNDYSLVLELDESINTHVALYVDEKGNPVRGFLIEQQSDKYKYTQYEDSKIVSKKDSLTLESLKKLILNAKQ
;
A
#
# COMPACT_ATOMS: atom_id res chain seq x y z
N MET A 1 -15.36 -20.93 -9.60
CA MET A 1 -16.65 -20.21 -9.64
C MET A 1 -17.22 -19.85 -8.26
N LYS A 2 -17.14 -20.69 -7.22
CA LYS A 2 -17.60 -20.28 -5.86
C LYS A 2 -16.72 -19.20 -5.19
N LYS A 3 -15.40 -19.19 -5.45
CA LYS A 3 -14.42 -18.21 -4.94
C LYS A 3 -14.57 -16.77 -5.46
N ILE A 4 -15.41 -16.54 -6.48
CA ILE A 4 -15.61 -15.22 -7.10
C ILE A 4 -16.81 -14.50 -6.46
N ILE A 5 -17.72 -15.23 -5.82
CA ILE A 5 -18.98 -14.70 -5.30
C ILE A 5 -18.75 -13.88 -4.01
N LEU A 6 -17.73 -14.21 -3.21
CA LEU A 6 -17.41 -13.44 -1.99
C LEU A 6 -16.76 -12.09 -2.29
N LEU A 7 -16.01 -11.97 -3.38
CA LEU A 7 -15.50 -10.67 -3.87
C LEU A 7 -16.67 -9.69 -3.99
N PHE A 8 -17.77 -10.11 -4.64
CA PHE A 8 -18.98 -9.30 -4.81
C PHE A 8 -19.73 -8.94 -3.52
N LEU A 9 -19.60 -9.73 -2.44
CA LEU A 9 -20.29 -9.46 -1.18
C LEU A 9 -19.50 -8.48 -0.29
N LEU A 10 -18.17 -8.57 -0.28
CA LEU A 10 -17.30 -7.58 0.38
C LEU A 10 -17.51 -6.16 -0.23
N PHE A 11 -17.74 -6.05 -1.54
CA PHE A 11 -17.90 -4.75 -2.22
C PHE A 11 -19.21 -4.00 -1.90
N ASN A 12 -20.29 -4.69 -1.50
CA ASN A 12 -21.53 -3.99 -1.11
C ASN A 12 -21.45 -3.42 0.32
N ALA A 13 -20.54 -3.92 1.17
CA ALA A 13 -20.36 -3.43 2.54
C ALA A 13 -19.50 -2.14 2.61
N VAL A 14 -18.55 -1.96 1.67
CA VAL A 14 -17.57 -0.85 1.68
C VAL A 14 -18.20 0.52 1.35
N ILE A 15 -19.41 0.57 0.77
CA ILE A 15 -20.07 1.85 0.42
C ILE A 15 -20.77 2.53 1.62
N SER A 16 -20.88 1.84 2.76
CA SER A 16 -21.45 2.46 3.95
C SER A 16 -20.96 1.72 5.17
N HIS A 17 -19.95 2.22 5.88
CA HIS A 17 -19.84 2.16 7.35
C HIS A 17 -18.60 2.94 7.79
N SER A 18 -18.75 4.23 8.08
CA SER A 18 -17.78 4.96 8.90
C SER A 18 -17.78 4.39 10.32
N GLN A 19 -16.63 3.89 10.79
CA GLN A 19 -16.26 3.73 12.21
C GLN A 19 -17.40 3.40 13.19
N ASN A 20 -18.13 2.33 12.95
CA ASN A 20 -18.92 1.71 14.00
C ASN A 20 -18.16 0.49 14.51
N LYS A 21 -17.42 0.63 15.62
CA LYS A 21 -16.92 -0.49 16.42
C LYS A 21 -18.05 -1.35 17.02
N ASN A 22 -19.31 -0.99 16.76
CA ASN A 22 -20.49 -1.72 17.19
C ASN A 22 -20.90 -2.69 16.09
N MET A 23 -20.46 -3.95 16.18
CA MET A 23 -21.15 -5.04 15.48
C MET A 23 -22.62 -5.02 15.93
N LYS A 24 -23.55 -4.91 14.98
CA LYS A 24 -24.96 -5.18 15.27
C LYS A 24 -25.10 -6.68 15.47
N TYR A 25 -25.30 -7.08 16.72
CA TYR A 25 -25.53 -8.48 17.04
C TYR A 25 -26.98 -8.85 16.80
N GLU A 26 -27.17 -9.97 16.13
CA GLU A 26 -28.45 -10.64 15.94
C GLU A 26 -28.50 -11.86 16.88
N TYR A 27 -29.68 -12.22 17.35
CA TYR A 27 -29.85 -13.35 18.25
C TYR A 27 -31.02 -14.21 17.78
N ASP A 28 -30.91 -15.51 17.98
CA ASP A 28 -31.95 -16.46 17.61
C ASP A 28 -33.25 -16.19 18.39
N GLN A 29 -33.11 -15.68 19.62
CA GLN A 29 -34.20 -15.22 20.46
C GLN A 29 -33.77 -14.07 21.37
N GLU A 30 -34.56 -12.99 21.38
CA GLU A 30 -34.42 -11.92 22.37
C GLU A 30 -34.97 -12.33 23.73
N LYS A 31 -34.23 -12.05 24.79
CA LYS A 31 -34.65 -12.24 26.19
C LYS A 31 -34.56 -10.91 26.92
N LEU A 32 -35.71 -10.43 27.40
CA LEU A 32 -35.84 -9.13 28.05
C LEU A 32 -36.36 -9.29 29.49
N ASN A 33 -35.90 -8.41 30.40
CA ASN A 33 -36.46 -8.28 31.75
C ASN A 33 -37.77 -7.46 31.74
N GLY A 34 -38.38 -7.28 32.91
CA GLY A 34 -39.62 -6.52 33.07
C GLY A 34 -39.54 -5.04 32.67
N ALA A 35 -38.34 -4.48 32.52
CA ALA A 35 -38.10 -3.11 32.04
C ALA A 35 -37.85 -3.07 30.51
N GLY A 36 -37.96 -4.20 29.81
CA GLY A 36 -37.71 -4.29 28.37
C GLY A 36 -36.22 -4.27 27.99
N GLN A 37 -35.32 -4.52 28.94
CA GLN A 37 -33.88 -4.54 28.72
C GLN A 37 -33.38 -5.98 28.55
N ARG A 38 -32.35 -6.21 27.73
CA ARG A 38 -31.74 -7.54 27.54
C ARG A 38 -31.28 -8.15 28.87
N GLU A 39 -31.60 -9.42 29.07
CA GLU A 39 -31.37 -10.14 30.33
C GLU A 39 -31.03 -11.61 30.07
N GLY A 40 -30.05 -12.13 30.80
CA GLY A 40 -29.62 -13.51 30.72
C GLY A 40 -28.82 -13.82 29.45
N GLU A 41 -28.84 -15.08 29.06
CA GLU A 41 -28.03 -15.59 27.95
C GLU A 41 -28.78 -15.50 26.62
N LEU A 42 -28.20 -14.77 25.67
CA LEU A 42 -28.65 -14.67 24.28
C LEU A 42 -27.60 -15.33 23.38
N ILE A 43 -28.07 -16.08 22.37
CA ILE A 43 -27.25 -16.94 21.52
C ILE A 43 -27.57 -16.61 20.06
N HIS A 44 -26.54 -16.69 19.21
CA HIS A 44 -26.69 -16.73 17.76
C HIS A 44 -26.12 -18.03 17.21
N THR A 45 -26.89 -18.70 16.35
CA THR A 45 -26.47 -19.88 15.60
C THR A 45 -26.38 -19.57 14.11
N SER A 46 -25.36 -20.13 13.47
CA SER A 46 -25.17 -20.09 12.02
C SER A 46 -26.22 -20.94 11.30
N TYR A 47 -26.27 -20.82 9.97
CA TYR A 47 -27.15 -21.63 9.11
C TYR A 47 -26.96 -23.15 9.26
N ASN A 48 -25.76 -23.60 9.65
CA ASN A 48 -25.47 -25.02 9.93
C ASN A 48 -25.68 -25.41 11.40
N GLU A 49 -26.48 -24.62 12.14
CA GLU A 49 -26.88 -24.84 13.54
C GLU A 49 -25.70 -24.88 14.53
N MET A 50 -24.55 -24.30 14.17
CA MET A 50 -23.42 -24.13 15.07
C MET A 50 -23.54 -22.81 15.83
N THR A 51 -23.28 -22.81 17.13
CA THR A 51 -23.19 -21.55 17.89
C THR A 51 -22.02 -20.72 17.35
N GLU A 52 -22.29 -19.49 16.90
CA GLU A 52 -21.25 -18.56 16.48
C GLU A 52 -20.79 -17.67 17.61
N TYR A 53 -21.74 -17.15 18.40
CA TYR A 53 -21.47 -16.35 19.57
C TYR A 53 -22.60 -16.43 20.59
N LYS A 54 -22.23 -16.18 21.85
CA LYS A 54 -23.12 -16.12 23.00
C LYS A 54 -22.79 -14.89 23.83
N HIS A 55 -23.82 -14.18 24.27
CA HIS A 55 -23.71 -13.01 25.11
C HIS A 55 -24.52 -13.15 26.38
N LEU A 56 -23.92 -12.79 27.51
CA LEU A 56 -24.58 -12.74 28.80
C LEU A 56 -24.87 -11.28 29.17
N TYR A 57 -26.15 -10.97 29.36
CA TYR A 57 -26.63 -9.67 29.78
C TYR A 57 -27.16 -9.70 31.23
N LYS A 58 -27.01 -8.58 31.93
CA LYS A 58 -27.64 -8.31 33.22
C LYS A 58 -28.10 -6.86 33.27
N GLU A 59 -29.39 -6.63 33.52
CA GLU A 59 -29.99 -5.30 33.61
C GLU A 59 -29.69 -4.44 32.36
N GLY A 60 -29.78 -5.06 31.17
CA GLY A 60 -29.47 -4.41 29.89
C GLY A 60 -27.98 -4.29 29.56
N LYS A 61 -27.07 -4.66 30.46
CA LYS A 61 -25.62 -4.51 30.26
C LYS A 61 -24.98 -5.82 29.84
N LEU A 62 -24.18 -5.78 28.77
CA LEU A 62 -23.35 -6.91 28.36
C LEU A 62 -22.23 -7.12 29.40
N ILE A 63 -22.19 -8.30 30.03
CA ILE A 63 -21.20 -8.64 31.05
C ILE A 63 -20.19 -9.69 30.58
N GLN A 64 -20.55 -10.51 29.60
CA GLN A 64 -19.65 -11.50 29.00
C GLN A 64 -20.03 -11.74 27.54
N ALA A 65 -19.02 -11.89 26.69
CA ALA A 65 -19.15 -12.37 25.32
C ALA A 65 -18.28 -13.59 25.07
N GLU A 66 -18.83 -14.56 24.35
CA GLU A 66 -18.17 -15.79 23.94
C GLU A 66 -18.27 -15.90 22.42
N ASN A 67 -17.14 -16.08 21.75
CA ASN A 67 -17.08 -16.24 20.30
C ASN A 67 -16.50 -17.61 19.95
N TYR A 68 -17.22 -18.35 19.11
CA TYR A 68 -16.89 -19.70 18.68
C TYR A 68 -16.43 -19.76 17.23
N ARG A 69 -16.49 -18.66 16.47
CA ARG A 69 -16.12 -18.64 15.05
C ARG A 69 -14.63 -18.92 14.84
N TYR A 70 -13.79 -18.41 15.74
CA TYR A 70 -12.34 -18.48 15.60
C TYR A 70 -11.70 -19.39 16.66
N ASN A 71 -10.56 -20.00 16.29
CA ASN A 71 -9.69 -20.74 17.20
C ASN A 71 -8.37 -19.99 17.32
N LEU A 72 -8.03 -19.58 18.54
CA LEU A 72 -6.78 -18.87 18.80
C LEU A 72 -5.84 -19.76 19.60
N GLU A 73 -4.85 -20.37 18.94
CA GLU A 73 -3.83 -21.21 19.60
C GLU A 73 -4.43 -22.34 20.48
N GLY A 74 -5.55 -22.93 20.03
CA GLY A 74 -6.27 -23.98 20.77
C GLY A 74 -7.34 -23.45 21.74
N ILE A 75 -7.48 -22.14 21.88
CA ILE A 75 -8.50 -21.50 22.71
C ILE A 75 -9.78 -21.31 21.87
N LYS A 76 -10.85 -22.00 22.30
CA LYS A 76 -12.22 -21.84 21.79
C LYS A 76 -13.22 -22.32 22.87
N PRO A 77 -14.27 -21.55 23.23
CA PRO A 77 -14.56 -20.21 22.74
C PRO A 77 -13.56 -19.15 23.23
N LEU A 78 -13.50 -18.06 22.50
CA LEU A 78 -12.85 -16.82 22.92
C LEU A 78 -13.80 -16.08 23.85
N ILE A 79 -13.44 -15.97 25.13
CA ILE A 79 -14.29 -15.39 26.18
C ILE A 79 -13.75 -14.02 26.59
N GLY A 80 -14.60 -13.00 26.53
CA GLY A 80 -14.33 -11.63 27.00
C GLY A 80 -15.34 -11.19 28.06
N LYS A 81 -14.88 -10.62 29.15
CA LYS A 81 -15.71 -10.12 30.27
C LYS A 81 -15.65 -8.61 30.36
N TYR A 82 -16.81 -7.99 30.52
CA TYR A 82 -16.94 -6.55 30.61
C TYR A 82 -17.05 -6.11 32.08
N LYS A 83 -16.50 -4.94 32.38
CA LYS A 83 -16.68 -4.24 33.66
C LYS A 83 -17.03 -2.80 33.37
N ASN A 84 -18.18 -2.33 33.87
CA ASN A 84 -18.73 -1.01 33.55
C ASN A 84 -18.80 -0.77 32.03
N GLU A 85 -19.30 -1.79 31.30
CA GLU A 85 -19.53 -1.73 29.84
C GLU A 85 -18.25 -1.55 29.01
N LYS A 86 -17.07 -1.75 29.62
CA LYS A 86 -15.77 -1.74 28.94
C LYS A 86 -15.11 -3.11 28.98
N PRO A 87 -14.33 -3.49 27.95
CA PRO A 87 -13.48 -4.68 27.99
C PRO A 87 -12.61 -4.71 29.24
N PHE A 88 -12.62 -5.84 29.96
CA PHE A 88 -11.89 -5.99 31.21
C PHE A 88 -10.95 -7.20 31.20
N GLU A 89 -11.45 -8.39 30.88
CA GLU A 89 -10.67 -9.62 30.95
C GLU A 89 -10.97 -10.53 29.77
N GLY A 90 -9.94 -11.07 29.12
CA GLY A 90 -10.06 -12.06 28.05
C GLY A 90 -10.10 -11.46 26.64
N TYR A 91 -10.76 -12.18 25.73
CA TYR A 91 -10.71 -11.96 24.29
C TYR A 91 -11.98 -11.33 23.75
N PHE A 92 -11.85 -10.31 22.91
CA PHE A 92 -12.96 -9.58 22.32
C PHE A 92 -12.79 -9.56 20.81
N VAL A 93 -13.78 -10.11 20.11
CA VAL A 93 -13.72 -10.29 18.66
C VAL A 93 -14.52 -9.19 17.97
N TYR A 94 -13.93 -8.61 16.94
CA TYR A 94 -14.47 -7.60 16.05
C TYR A 94 -14.07 -7.92 14.61
N SER A 95 -14.57 -7.14 13.67
CA SER A 95 -14.09 -7.12 12.29
C SER A 95 -13.72 -5.69 11.90
N ASN A 96 -12.69 -5.52 11.07
CA ASN A 96 -12.42 -4.23 10.44
C ASN A 96 -13.40 -3.98 9.28
N GLU A 97 -13.23 -2.86 8.58
CA GLU A 97 -14.09 -2.45 7.45
C GLU A 97 -14.05 -3.44 6.26
N LEU A 98 -13.07 -4.35 6.24
CA LEU A 98 -12.84 -5.36 5.21
C LEU A 98 -13.23 -6.76 5.70
N GLU A 99 -13.99 -6.82 6.80
CA GLU A 99 -14.42 -8.05 7.47
C GLU A 99 -13.28 -8.92 8.01
N ILE A 100 -12.04 -8.41 8.03
CA ILE A 100 -10.89 -9.12 8.59
C ILE A 100 -11.06 -9.18 10.12
N PRO A 101 -10.99 -10.37 10.74
CA PRO A 101 -11.19 -10.52 12.16
C PRO A 101 -10.08 -9.87 12.99
N LEU A 102 -10.47 -9.03 13.94
CA LEU A 102 -9.60 -8.45 14.96
C LEU A 102 -10.00 -9.01 16.32
N ILE A 103 -9.03 -9.55 17.06
CA ILE A 103 -9.26 -10.10 18.40
C ILE A 103 -8.39 -9.33 19.38
N ASP A 104 -8.99 -8.48 20.20
CA ASP A 104 -8.27 -7.79 21.26
C ASP A 104 -8.22 -8.65 22.53
N TYR A 105 -7.07 -8.63 23.23
CA TYR A 105 -6.87 -9.30 24.51
C TYR A 105 -6.63 -8.28 25.62
N TYR A 106 -7.39 -8.39 26.71
CA TYR A 106 -7.32 -7.53 27.89
C TYR A 106 -7.04 -8.35 29.16
N GLU A 107 -6.25 -7.77 30.05
CA GLU A 107 -6.09 -8.25 31.43
C GLU A 107 -6.34 -7.09 32.39
N ASN A 108 -7.28 -7.26 33.33
CA ASN A 108 -7.64 -6.24 34.32
C ASN A 108 -7.96 -4.85 33.73
N GLY A 109 -8.58 -4.80 32.54
CA GLY A 109 -8.94 -3.57 31.83
C GLY A 109 -7.80 -2.93 31.04
N ILE A 110 -6.63 -3.59 30.97
CA ILE A 110 -5.46 -3.12 30.22
C ILE A 110 -5.36 -3.93 28.93
N PHE A 111 -5.39 -3.25 27.79
CA PHE A 111 -5.12 -3.85 26.48
C PHE A 111 -3.69 -4.41 26.43
N LYS A 112 -3.56 -5.68 26.04
CA LYS A 112 -2.28 -6.40 26.03
C LYS A 112 -1.79 -6.74 24.64
N ALA A 113 -2.70 -7.17 23.77
CA ALA A 113 -2.37 -7.57 22.41
C ALA A 113 -3.62 -7.51 21.53
N GLN A 114 -3.38 -7.48 20.22
CA GLN A 114 -4.40 -7.71 19.21
C GLN A 114 -3.95 -8.88 18.33
N TYR A 115 -4.88 -9.69 17.87
CA TYR A 115 -4.62 -10.77 16.93
C TYR A 115 -5.40 -10.52 15.66
N THR A 116 -4.76 -10.73 14.52
CA THR A 116 -5.35 -10.62 13.17
C THR A 116 -4.74 -11.67 12.25
N CYS A 117 -5.30 -11.90 11.06
CA CYS A 117 -4.74 -12.79 10.05
C CYS A 117 -4.34 -12.03 8.79
N SER A 118 -3.48 -12.62 7.95
CA SER A 118 -3.20 -12.03 6.64
C SER A 118 -4.43 -12.20 5.72
N LEU A 119 -4.61 -11.29 4.76
CA LEU A 119 -5.67 -11.47 3.75
C LEU A 119 -5.46 -12.75 2.92
N LEU A 120 -4.21 -13.14 2.71
CA LEU A 120 -3.88 -14.40 2.04
C LEU A 120 -4.41 -15.61 2.84
N ASP A 121 -4.18 -15.64 4.16
CA ASP A 121 -4.73 -16.69 5.02
C ASP A 121 -6.27 -16.69 4.99
N LEU A 122 -6.88 -15.51 5.05
CA LEU A 122 -8.34 -15.37 4.98
C LEU A 122 -8.91 -15.96 3.67
N MET A 123 -8.29 -15.65 2.53
CA MET A 123 -8.69 -16.18 1.22
C MET A 123 -8.43 -17.69 1.08
N GLN A 124 -7.37 -18.21 1.71
CA GLN A 124 -7.04 -19.64 1.64
C GLN A 124 -8.00 -20.50 2.45
N TYR A 125 -8.48 -20.00 3.59
CA TYR A 125 -9.33 -20.71 4.54
C TYR A 125 -10.79 -20.23 4.55
N GLU A 126 -11.25 -19.63 3.46
CA GLU A 126 -12.65 -19.23 3.28
C GLU A 126 -13.62 -20.41 3.56
N GLY A 127 -14.61 -20.21 4.43
CA GLY A 127 -15.55 -21.25 4.88
C GLY A 127 -14.95 -22.29 5.85
N GLN A 128 -13.71 -22.07 6.29
CA GLN A 128 -13.01 -22.83 7.33
C GLN A 128 -12.34 -21.87 8.32
N GLU A 129 -13.09 -20.90 8.82
CA GLU A 129 -12.58 -19.78 9.64
C GLU A 129 -11.88 -20.27 10.93
N PHE A 130 -12.20 -21.47 11.39
CA PHE A 130 -11.55 -22.14 12.51
C PHE A 130 -10.09 -22.57 12.24
N ASN A 131 -9.66 -22.59 10.98
CA ASN A 131 -8.29 -22.90 10.54
C ASN A 131 -7.45 -21.62 10.31
N LEU A 132 -8.03 -20.43 10.50
CA LEU A 132 -7.30 -19.18 10.30
C LEU A 132 -6.10 -19.09 11.24
N LYS A 133 -4.94 -18.76 10.65
CA LYS A 133 -3.73 -18.50 11.40
C LYS A 133 -3.70 -17.04 11.85
N PHE A 134 -3.83 -16.83 13.15
CA PHE A 134 -3.71 -15.51 13.74
C PHE A 134 -2.26 -15.15 14.06
N THR A 135 -1.89 -13.92 13.73
CA THR A 135 -0.64 -13.27 14.14
C THR A 135 -0.94 -12.36 15.32
N LYS A 136 -0.21 -12.56 16.42
CA LYS A 136 -0.26 -11.71 17.60
C LYS A 136 0.54 -10.43 17.36
N THR A 137 -0.10 -9.29 17.64
CA THR A 137 0.51 -7.97 17.64
C THR A 137 0.64 -7.44 19.07
N THR A 138 1.88 -7.20 19.50
CA THR A 138 2.22 -6.55 20.76
C THR A 138 2.47 -5.07 20.56
N TYR A 139 2.32 -4.29 21.64
CA TYR A 139 2.42 -2.84 21.59
C TYR A 139 3.36 -2.30 22.66
N LYS A 140 4.19 -1.31 22.31
CA LYS A 140 4.98 -0.50 23.24
C LYS A 140 4.65 0.97 23.01
N ASN A 141 4.30 1.69 24.08
CA ASN A 141 3.89 3.11 24.00
C ASN A 141 2.78 3.38 22.97
N ASN A 142 1.76 2.52 22.94
CA ASN A 142 0.64 2.56 21.99
C ASN A 142 1.05 2.46 20.51
N LYS A 143 2.25 1.95 20.22
CA LYS A 143 2.70 1.64 18.86
C LYS A 143 2.95 0.15 18.70
N PRO A 144 2.68 -0.44 17.52
CA PRO A 144 3.01 -1.83 17.23
C PRO A 144 4.51 -2.09 17.47
N ASP A 145 4.82 -3.21 18.12
CA ASP A 145 6.19 -3.64 18.43
C ASP A 145 6.55 -4.90 17.65
N ASN A 146 5.76 -5.96 17.77
CA ASN A 146 5.94 -7.21 17.02
C ASN A 146 4.58 -7.72 16.55
N GLY A 147 4.41 -8.00 15.26
CA GLY A 147 3.15 -8.57 14.72
C GLY A 147 2.73 -8.04 13.36
N LEU A 148 1.42 -8.04 13.10
CA LEU A 148 0.77 -7.67 11.85
C LEU A 148 -0.26 -6.57 12.08
N VAL A 149 -0.28 -5.54 11.24
CA VAL A 149 -1.23 -4.43 11.29
C VAL A 149 -1.76 -4.14 9.89
N HIS A 150 -3.07 -4.16 9.72
CA HIS A 150 -3.71 -3.67 8.50
C HIS A 150 -3.84 -2.15 8.58
N LYS A 151 -3.41 -1.47 7.53
CA LYS A 151 -3.61 -0.03 7.37
C LYS A 151 -5.00 0.23 6.85
N ASP A 152 -5.53 1.38 7.22
CA ASP A 152 -6.76 1.91 6.66
C ASP A 152 -6.65 1.91 5.12
N GLU A 153 -7.76 1.62 4.48
CA GLU A 153 -7.84 1.42 3.04
C GLU A 153 -7.45 2.70 2.26
N PHE A 154 -6.61 2.54 1.24
CA PHE A 154 -6.33 3.59 0.28
C PHE A 154 -7.19 3.35 -0.96
N ARG A 155 -7.77 4.41 -1.52
CA ARG A 155 -8.35 4.35 -2.86
C ARG A 155 -7.26 4.69 -3.87
N LEU A 156 -7.14 3.86 -4.91
CA LEU A 156 -6.29 4.09 -6.08
C LEU A 156 -7.17 4.22 -7.33
N GLY A 157 -7.61 5.43 -7.64
CA GLY A 157 -8.64 5.66 -8.66
C GLY A 157 -9.91 4.83 -8.37
N GLU A 158 -10.25 3.90 -9.28
CA GLU A 158 -11.38 2.97 -9.15
C GLU A 158 -11.01 1.63 -8.45
N ALA A 159 -9.74 1.45 -8.07
CA ALA A 159 -9.24 0.26 -7.37
C ALA A 159 -9.03 0.57 -5.88
N HIS A 160 -9.02 -0.49 -5.07
CA HIS A 160 -8.73 -0.41 -3.64
C HIS A 160 -7.35 -0.99 -3.36
N LEU A 161 -6.56 -0.29 -2.56
CA LEU A 161 -5.27 -0.74 -2.06
C LEU A 161 -5.36 -1.02 -0.57
N LEU A 162 -5.21 -2.30 -0.23
CA LEU A 162 -5.12 -2.75 1.15
C LEU A 162 -3.67 -3.01 1.49
N VAL A 163 -3.20 -2.40 2.59
CA VAL A 163 -1.82 -2.56 3.04
C VAL A 163 -1.78 -3.28 4.37
N SER A 164 -0.91 -4.28 4.49
CA SER A 164 -0.63 -4.95 5.76
C SER A 164 0.85 -4.82 6.11
N GLU A 165 1.16 -4.13 7.21
CA GLU A 165 2.51 -3.91 7.71
C GLU A 165 2.89 -4.98 8.74
N TYR A 166 4.10 -5.53 8.63
CA TYR A 166 4.66 -6.49 9.56
C TYR A 166 5.75 -5.82 10.39
N TYR A 167 5.68 -6.01 11.70
CA TYR A 167 6.53 -5.36 12.69
C TYR A 167 7.44 -6.36 13.39
N THR A 168 8.71 -5.99 13.57
CA THR A 168 9.67 -6.66 14.47
C THR A 168 10.45 -5.58 15.23
N ASP A 169 10.47 -5.69 16.56
CA ASP A 169 11.14 -4.74 17.46
C ASP A 169 10.81 -3.26 17.19
N GLY A 170 9.54 -2.97 16.89
CA GLY A 170 9.02 -1.63 16.64
C GLY A 170 9.32 -1.08 15.23
N LYS A 171 9.91 -1.88 14.36
CA LYS A 171 10.23 -1.50 12.97
C LYS A 171 9.42 -2.32 11.98
N ILE A 172 9.03 -1.69 10.88
CA ILE A 172 8.37 -2.36 9.76
C ILE A 172 9.41 -3.15 9.00
N THR A 173 9.24 -4.47 8.89
CA THR A 173 10.15 -5.37 8.17
C THR A 173 9.71 -5.59 6.73
N ASN A 174 8.41 -5.67 6.52
CA ASN A 174 7.78 -5.87 5.22
C ASN A 174 6.34 -5.35 5.22
N ALA A 175 5.81 -5.13 4.02
CA ALA A 175 4.42 -4.77 3.80
C ALA A 175 3.84 -5.58 2.63
N ASP A 176 2.58 -5.99 2.75
CA ASP A 176 1.82 -6.63 1.67
C ASP A 176 0.83 -5.62 1.10
N PHE A 177 0.77 -5.50 -0.22
CA PHE A 177 -0.12 -4.65 -0.99
C PHE A 177 -1.10 -5.53 -1.76
N TRP A 178 -2.37 -5.47 -1.39
CA TRP A 178 -3.44 -6.07 -2.18
C TRP A 178 -4.11 -5.00 -3.02
N ILE A 179 -4.00 -5.17 -4.33
CA ILE A 179 -4.60 -4.27 -5.31
C ILE A 179 -5.85 -4.98 -5.82
N MET A 180 -7.00 -4.41 -5.48
CA MET A 180 -8.31 -4.98 -5.74
C MET A 180 -9.05 -4.14 -6.76
N ALA A 181 -9.40 -4.76 -7.89
CA ALA A 181 -10.27 -4.20 -8.91
C ALA A 181 -11.41 -5.19 -9.21
N MET A 182 -12.51 -4.71 -9.80
CA MET A 182 -13.77 -5.48 -9.95
C MET A 182 -13.65 -6.93 -10.46
N HIS A 183 -12.58 -7.27 -11.17
CA HIS A 183 -12.37 -8.60 -11.76
C HIS A 183 -11.02 -9.26 -11.38
N TYR A 184 -10.17 -8.64 -10.56
CA TYR A 184 -8.91 -9.24 -10.12
C TYR A 184 -8.43 -8.71 -8.76
N ALA A 185 -7.69 -9.56 -8.04
CA ALA A 185 -6.95 -9.19 -6.84
C ALA A 185 -5.50 -9.64 -7.03
N GLU A 186 -4.55 -8.71 -6.88
CA GLU A 186 -3.12 -8.99 -7.04
C GLU A 186 -2.36 -8.59 -5.78
N LEU A 187 -1.50 -9.50 -5.31
CA LEU A 187 -0.61 -9.28 -4.17
C LEU A 187 0.78 -8.86 -4.66
N ILE A 188 1.21 -7.69 -4.24
CA ILE A 188 2.59 -7.22 -4.33
C ILE A 188 3.16 -7.12 -2.92
N LYS A 189 4.42 -7.51 -2.74
CA LYS A 189 5.09 -7.45 -1.44
C LYS A 189 6.19 -6.41 -1.46
N LEU A 190 6.44 -5.77 -0.33
CA LEU A 190 7.59 -4.91 -0.09
C LEU A 190 8.39 -5.46 1.08
N LYS A 191 9.71 -5.55 0.91
CA LYS A 191 10.66 -5.89 1.97
C LYS A 191 11.61 -4.72 2.19
N PHE A 192 11.76 -4.29 3.44
CA PHE A 192 12.72 -3.27 3.80
C PHE A 192 14.16 -3.83 3.81
N LEU A 193 15.09 -3.04 3.30
CA LEU A 193 16.53 -3.27 3.33
C LEU A 193 17.19 -2.20 4.21
N PRO A 194 18.44 -2.40 4.68
CA PRO A 194 19.13 -1.41 5.51
C PRO A 194 19.24 -0.01 4.86
N LYS A 195 19.29 0.04 3.52
CA LYS A 195 19.37 1.27 2.74
C LYS A 195 18.47 1.19 1.51
N GLY A 196 17.20 0.84 1.69
CA GLY A 196 16.30 0.70 0.57
C GLY A 196 15.18 -0.28 0.81
N TYR A 197 14.64 -0.80 -0.28
CA TYR A 197 13.55 -1.77 -0.24
C TYR A 197 13.50 -2.57 -1.55
N THR A 198 12.86 -3.73 -1.49
CA THR A 198 12.52 -4.53 -2.67
C THR A 198 11.01 -4.68 -2.74
N ILE A 199 10.42 -4.29 -3.86
CA ILE A 199 9.04 -4.58 -4.24
C ILE A 199 9.05 -5.82 -5.12
N TYR A 200 8.22 -6.81 -4.85
CA TYR A 200 8.23 -8.04 -5.63
C TYR A 200 6.87 -8.73 -5.70
N LYS A 201 6.69 -9.52 -6.74
CA LYS A 201 5.58 -10.46 -6.91
C LYS A 201 6.14 -11.87 -6.91
N GLU A 202 5.60 -12.72 -6.03
CA GLU A 202 5.93 -14.14 -6.03
C GLU A 202 5.24 -14.86 -7.18
N SER A 203 5.88 -15.91 -7.70
CA SER A 203 5.21 -16.82 -8.63
C SER A 203 4.18 -17.64 -7.87
N LEU A 204 2.94 -17.68 -8.36
CA LEU A 204 1.91 -18.57 -7.80
C LEU A 204 2.07 -19.96 -8.43
N PRO A 205 2.25 -21.03 -7.64
CA PRO A 205 2.22 -22.38 -8.17
C PRO A 205 0.82 -22.67 -8.74
N ASN A 206 0.77 -23.19 -9.97
CA ASN A 206 -0.43 -23.66 -10.68
C ASN A 206 -1.37 -22.60 -11.30
N ALA A 207 -0.87 -21.46 -11.79
CA ALA A 207 -1.66 -20.72 -12.78
C ALA A 207 -1.56 -21.42 -14.14
N GLU A 208 -2.63 -22.09 -14.54
CA GLU A 208 -2.76 -22.73 -15.85
C GLU A 208 -3.22 -21.75 -16.95
N ASP A 209 -3.54 -20.52 -16.58
CA ASP A 209 -3.99 -19.50 -17.52
C ASP A 209 -2.79 -18.77 -18.14
N GLU A 210 -2.54 -19.06 -19.43
CA GLU A 210 -1.50 -18.41 -20.23
C GLU A 210 -1.67 -16.89 -20.33
N ALA A 211 -2.86 -16.35 -20.03
CA ALA A 211 -3.09 -14.91 -19.97
C ALA A 211 -2.54 -14.25 -18.70
N ILE A 212 -2.22 -15.02 -17.65
CA ILE A 212 -1.72 -14.52 -16.37
C ILE A 212 -0.20 -14.63 -16.32
N ASP A 213 0.49 -13.49 -16.39
CA ASP A 213 1.93 -13.43 -16.19
C ASP A 213 2.30 -13.65 -14.72
N ASN A 214 2.78 -14.87 -14.46
CA ASN A 214 3.09 -15.42 -13.13
C ASN A 214 4.58 -15.53 -12.83
N LYS A 215 5.43 -14.91 -13.66
CA LYS A 215 6.87 -14.89 -13.41
C LYS A 215 7.17 -14.14 -12.12
N PHE A 216 8.20 -14.58 -11.40
CA PHE A 216 8.78 -13.78 -10.32
C PHE A 216 9.33 -12.48 -10.91
N ARG A 217 8.98 -11.36 -10.27
CA ARG A 217 9.45 -10.03 -10.67
C ARG A 217 9.79 -9.22 -9.43
N SER A 218 10.87 -8.45 -9.51
CA SER A 218 11.31 -7.58 -8.43
C SER A 218 11.79 -6.23 -8.94
N ILE A 219 11.56 -5.20 -8.13
CA ILE A 219 12.17 -3.89 -8.22
C ILE A 219 12.91 -3.67 -6.92
N THR A 220 14.22 -3.50 -6.99
CA THR A 220 15.04 -3.16 -5.81
C THR A 220 15.50 -1.72 -5.91
N VAL A 221 15.22 -0.94 -4.88
CA VAL A 221 15.68 0.43 -4.71
C VAL A 221 16.76 0.44 -3.65
N GLU A 222 17.94 0.95 -4.00
CA GLU A 222 19.11 1.04 -3.12
C GLU A 222 19.52 2.50 -2.97
N PHE A 223 19.40 3.06 -1.78
CA PHE A 223 19.83 4.41 -1.45
C PHE A 223 21.33 4.41 -1.11
N GLU A 224 22.09 5.21 -1.84
CA GLU A 224 23.48 5.53 -1.48
C GLU A 224 23.46 6.59 -0.37
N ASP A 225 22.60 7.59 -0.53
CA ASP A 225 22.28 8.63 0.44
C ASP A 225 20.84 9.16 0.24
N SER A 226 20.47 10.28 0.89
CA SER A 226 19.12 10.86 0.79
C SER A 226 18.77 11.43 -0.60
N LYS A 227 19.75 11.56 -1.49
CA LYS A 227 19.63 12.19 -2.81
C LYS A 227 20.01 11.26 -3.96
N ASN A 228 20.75 10.18 -3.70
CA ASN A 228 21.30 9.32 -4.74
C ASN A 228 20.98 7.85 -4.48
N GLY A 229 20.79 7.09 -5.54
CA GLY A 229 20.59 5.66 -5.44
C GLY A 229 20.41 4.97 -6.79
N ASN A 230 20.08 3.69 -6.72
CA ASN A 230 19.87 2.83 -7.87
C ASN A 230 18.49 2.17 -7.82
N VAL A 231 17.92 1.92 -9.00
CA VAL A 231 16.73 1.09 -9.19
C VAL A 231 17.09 -0.07 -10.11
N LEU A 232 16.83 -1.29 -9.65
CA LEU A 232 17.07 -2.52 -10.39
C LEU A 232 15.72 -3.16 -10.68
N PHE A 233 15.50 -3.59 -11.92
CA PHE A 233 14.32 -4.36 -12.32
C PHE A 233 14.75 -5.74 -12.79
N GLU A 234 14.17 -6.78 -12.19
CA GLU A 234 14.52 -8.17 -12.46
C GLU A 234 13.27 -9.02 -12.75
N VAL A 235 13.46 -10.04 -13.59
CA VAL A 235 12.44 -11.05 -13.91
C VAL A 235 13.10 -12.41 -13.83
N GLU A 236 12.53 -13.35 -13.08
CA GLU A 236 13.12 -14.68 -12.84
C GLU A 236 14.59 -14.59 -12.38
N ASN A 237 14.88 -13.61 -11.51
CA ASN A 237 16.22 -13.31 -10.99
C ASN A 237 17.25 -12.93 -12.07
N LYS A 238 16.79 -12.47 -13.25
CA LYS A 238 17.65 -11.91 -14.30
C LYS A 238 17.47 -10.40 -14.34
N LEU A 239 18.58 -9.67 -14.31
CA LEU A 239 18.58 -8.21 -14.43
C LEU A 239 18.09 -7.79 -15.83
N ILE A 240 17.04 -6.97 -15.84
CA ILE A 240 16.43 -6.43 -17.05
C ILE A 240 16.92 -5.01 -17.29
N ALA A 241 16.89 -4.19 -16.24
CA ALA A 241 17.30 -2.80 -16.29
C ALA A 241 17.91 -2.36 -14.96
N LYS A 242 18.91 -1.50 -15.05
CA LYS A 242 19.48 -0.77 -13.91
C LYS A 242 19.55 0.71 -14.25
N SER A 243 18.92 1.54 -13.43
CA SER A 243 19.02 3.00 -13.50
C SER A 243 19.61 3.56 -12.21
N GLN A 244 20.34 4.66 -12.33
CA GLN A 244 20.76 5.49 -11.21
C GLN A 244 19.87 6.74 -11.19
N PHE A 245 19.40 7.12 -10.01
CA PHE A 245 18.73 8.40 -9.78
C PHE A 245 19.59 9.30 -8.90
N SER A 246 19.51 10.59 -9.15
CA SER A 246 20.13 11.63 -8.32
C SER A 246 19.24 12.86 -8.26
N TYR A 247 19.11 13.43 -7.06
CA TYR A 247 18.33 14.63 -6.79
C TYR A 247 19.23 15.81 -6.52
N SER A 248 18.87 16.96 -7.08
CA SER A 248 19.59 18.20 -6.89
C SER A 248 18.63 19.38 -6.84
N ASP A 249 19.10 20.45 -6.24
CA ASP A 249 18.40 21.73 -6.25
C ASP A 249 18.55 22.36 -7.63
N ILE A 250 17.47 22.92 -8.18
CA ILE A 250 17.44 23.55 -9.51
C ILE A 250 18.38 24.76 -9.64
N SER A 251 18.83 25.35 -8.52
CA SER A 251 19.86 26.39 -8.47
C SER A 251 21.27 25.86 -8.77
N GLN A 252 21.49 24.56 -8.70
CA GLN A 252 22.77 23.94 -9.03
C GLN A 252 22.91 23.77 -10.54
N LYS A 253 24.08 24.11 -11.08
CA LYS A 253 24.39 23.82 -12.49
C LYS A 253 24.52 22.31 -12.67
N ILE A 254 23.63 21.73 -13.46
CA ILE A 254 23.79 20.34 -13.93
C ILE A 254 24.80 20.28 -15.07
N LYS A 255 25.66 19.26 -15.01
CA LYS A 255 26.37 18.74 -16.18
C LYS A 255 25.61 17.51 -16.65
N PRO A 256 24.79 17.59 -17.71
CA PRO A 256 23.97 16.46 -18.11
C PRO A 256 24.84 15.26 -18.46
N SER A 257 24.38 14.09 -18.07
CA SER A 257 24.92 12.78 -18.41
C SER A 257 23.81 11.98 -19.07
N LYS A 258 24.19 10.99 -19.88
CA LYS A 258 23.28 10.08 -20.60
C LYS A 258 22.01 9.76 -19.80
N GLY A 259 20.85 9.84 -20.46
CA GLY A 259 19.56 9.51 -19.87
C GLY A 259 18.58 10.68 -20.00
N PHE A 260 17.93 11.04 -18.89
CA PHE A 260 17.03 12.18 -18.86
C PHE A 260 17.10 12.92 -17.53
N ILE A 261 16.82 14.22 -17.60
CA ILE A 261 16.66 15.08 -16.43
C ILE A 261 15.18 15.44 -16.33
N SER A 262 14.54 15.10 -15.23
CA SER A 262 13.16 15.45 -14.91
C SER A 262 13.12 16.66 -13.98
N TYR A 263 12.13 17.51 -14.21
CA TYR A 263 11.79 18.65 -13.36
C TYR A 263 10.36 18.45 -12.86
N PHE A 264 10.22 18.30 -11.55
CA PHE A 264 8.95 18.12 -10.87
C PHE A 264 8.56 19.44 -10.19
N PHE A 265 7.44 20.00 -10.59
CA PHE A 265 6.90 21.24 -10.04
C PHE A 265 5.82 20.90 -9.01
N PHE A 266 6.06 21.32 -7.78
CA PHE A 266 5.15 21.05 -6.67
C PHE A 266 4.11 22.16 -6.50
N ASN A 267 3.05 21.85 -5.75
CA ASN A 267 1.96 22.77 -5.42
C ASN A 267 2.40 23.93 -4.50
N ASP A 268 3.50 23.77 -3.79
CA ASP A 268 4.13 24.80 -2.95
C ASP A 268 5.18 25.63 -3.70
N ASP A 269 5.18 25.56 -5.03
CA ASP A 269 6.10 26.25 -5.94
C ASP A 269 7.57 25.83 -5.86
N GLN A 270 7.88 24.73 -5.17
CA GLN A 270 9.20 24.10 -5.26
C GLN A 270 9.39 23.38 -6.60
N ILE A 271 10.65 23.30 -7.05
CA ILE A 271 11.06 22.49 -8.19
C ILE A 271 12.12 21.50 -7.74
N LEU A 272 11.83 20.21 -7.87
CA LEU A 272 12.83 19.15 -7.72
C LEU A 272 13.40 18.79 -9.08
N MET A 273 14.73 18.80 -9.17
CA MET A 273 15.45 18.32 -10.32
C MET A 273 15.97 16.91 -10.03
N ALA A 274 15.63 15.97 -10.90
CA ALA A 274 16.06 14.59 -10.82
C ALA A 274 16.80 14.20 -12.10
N GLN A 275 17.97 13.59 -11.98
CA GLN A 275 18.68 13.04 -13.12
C GLN A 275 18.65 11.51 -13.04
N ASN A 276 18.11 10.89 -14.08
CA ASN A 276 18.00 9.46 -14.25
C ASN A 276 18.95 8.99 -15.35
N VAL A 277 19.89 8.12 -14.98
CA VAL A 277 20.91 7.56 -15.86
C VAL A 277 20.66 6.07 -16.04
N THR A 278 20.43 5.63 -17.27
CA THR A 278 20.35 4.19 -17.58
C THR A 278 21.76 3.60 -17.63
N LEU A 279 22.07 2.73 -16.66
CA LEU A 279 23.36 2.06 -16.55
C LEU A 279 23.40 0.77 -17.37
N GLU A 280 22.34 -0.04 -17.27
CA GLU A 280 22.25 -1.32 -17.97
C GLU A 280 20.81 -1.56 -18.46
N THR A 281 20.67 -2.15 -19.64
CA THR A 281 19.37 -2.62 -20.15
C THR A 281 19.58 -3.80 -21.07
N ASN A 282 18.99 -4.94 -20.72
CA ASN A 282 18.84 -6.05 -21.64
C ASN A 282 17.64 -5.77 -22.56
N LYS A 283 17.90 -5.25 -23.77
CA LYS A 283 16.85 -4.81 -24.69
C LYS A 283 15.87 -5.92 -25.10
N GLU A 284 16.34 -7.16 -25.19
CA GLU A 284 15.49 -8.30 -25.55
C GLU A 284 14.50 -8.60 -24.43
N LEU A 285 15.02 -8.82 -23.21
CA LEU A 285 14.18 -9.09 -22.05
C LEU A 285 13.31 -7.90 -21.65
N TYR A 286 13.79 -6.67 -21.86
CA TYR A 286 13.01 -5.44 -21.63
C TYR A 286 11.80 -5.37 -22.57
N LYS A 287 11.98 -5.71 -23.85
CA LYS A 287 10.87 -5.79 -24.82
C LYS A 287 9.91 -6.94 -24.51
N GLU A 288 10.42 -8.09 -24.08
CA GLU A 288 9.58 -9.22 -23.63
C GLU A 288 8.75 -8.84 -22.41
N ALA A 289 9.33 -8.10 -21.46
CA ALA A 289 8.61 -7.59 -20.31
C ALA A 289 7.53 -6.55 -20.71
N TYR A 290 7.78 -5.76 -21.77
CA TYR A 290 6.86 -4.79 -22.36
C TYR A 290 5.87 -5.43 -23.36
N GLY A 291 4.93 -6.23 -22.86
CA GLY A 291 3.80 -6.77 -23.63
C GLY A 291 2.49 -5.99 -23.41
N PRO A 292 1.48 -6.14 -24.29
CA PRO A 292 0.16 -5.49 -24.17
C PRO A 292 -0.63 -5.92 -22.92
N ASN A 293 -0.24 -7.02 -22.27
CA ASN A 293 -0.70 -7.41 -20.92
C ASN A 293 0.32 -6.92 -19.88
N SER A 294 0.57 -5.61 -19.82
CA SER A 294 1.62 -5.04 -18.97
C SER A 294 1.38 -5.43 -17.51
N ASN A 295 2.29 -6.24 -16.96
CA ASN A 295 2.27 -6.71 -15.58
C ASN A 295 2.32 -5.53 -14.58
N LEU A 296 1.61 -5.65 -13.46
CA LEU A 296 1.51 -4.61 -12.44
C LEU A 296 2.87 -4.18 -11.86
N ILE A 297 3.82 -5.11 -11.67
CA ILE A 297 5.18 -4.76 -11.23
C ILE A 297 5.90 -3.93 -12.30
N LEU A 298 5.70 -4.21 -13.60
CA LEU A 298 6.26 -3.35 -14.63
C LEU A 298 5.67 -1.94 -14.54
N GLN A 299 4.36 -1.81 -14.32
CA GLN A 299 3.74 -0.50 -14.12
C GLN A 299 4.34 0.24 -12.92
N VAL A 300 4.56 -0.45 -11.79
CA VAL A 300 5.27 0.12 -10.63
C VAL A 300 6.67 0.60 -11.01
N PHE A 301 7.44 -0.19 -11.75
CA PHE A 301 8.78 0.19 -12.21
C PHE A 301 8.74 1.45 -13.09
N LEU A 302 7.77 1.54 -14.00
CA LEU A 302 7.61 2.73 -14.84
C LEU A 302 7.15 3.94 -14.05
N MET A 303 6.26 3.76 -13.08
CA MET A 303 5.82 4.82 -12.20
C MET A 303 7.02 5.42 -11.45
N MET A 304 7.85 4.57 -10.85
CA MET A 304 9.07 4.99 -10.16
C MET A 304 10.05 5.75 -11.06
N ASN A 305 10.17 5.39 -12.35
CA ASN A 305 11.04 6.15 -13.26
C ASN A 305 10.44 7.48 -13.74
N ASN A 306 9.15 7.72 -13.53
CA ASN A 306 8.43 8.92 -14.00
C ASN A 306 8.13 9.95 -12.91
N GLN A 307 8.47 9.66 -11.65
CA GLN A 307 8.32 10.56 -10.51
C GLN A 307 9.51 10.44 -9.56
N PRO A 308 9.63 11.29 -8.53
CA PRO A 308 10.61 11.06 -7.47
C PRO A 308 10.41 9.68 -6.85
N ILE A 309 11.49 8.88 -6.79
CA ILE A 309 11.51 7.57 -6.16
C ILE A 309 10.94 7.69 -4.74
N PRO A 310 9.84 6.97 -4.43
CA PRO A 310 9.23 7.02 -3.11
C PRO A 310 10.23 6.60 -2.03
N TYR A 311 10.32 7.39 -0.96
CA TYR A 311 11.13 7.02 0.19
C TYR A 311 10.28 6.24 1.18
N PHE A 312 10.45 4.91 1.21
CA PHE A 312 9.86 4.08 2.26
C PHE A 312 10.84 3.90 3.41
N SER A 313 10.32 4.07 4.63
CA SER A 313 11.05 3.91 5.88
C SER A 313 10.54 2.71 6.67
N ASN A 314 11.45 2.00 7.33
CA ASN A 314 11.12 0.98 8.32
C ASN A 314 10.61 1.59 9.65
N GLU A 315 10.67 2.91 9.78
CA GLU A 315 10.19 3.68 10.92
C GLU A 315 9.25 4.80 10.44
N GLY A 316 8.05 4.88 11.02
CA GLY A 316 7.11 5.97 10.74
C GLY A 316 5.98 5.59 9.79
N LYS A 317 5.42 6.59 9.10
CA LYS A 317 4.31 6.42 8.14
C LYS A 317 4.86 6.41 6.73
N ASN A 318 4.42 5.44 5.94
CA ASN A 318 4.71 5.34 4.51
C ASN A 318 3.43 5.61 3.73
N ASP A 319 3.57 6.29 2.59
CA ASP A 319 2.49 6.44 1.61
C ASP A 319 2.71 5.47 0.46
N TYR A 320 2.12 4.27 0.59
CA TYR A 320 2.32 3.20 -0.38
C TYR A 320 1.57 3.43 -1.70
N SER A 321 0.66 4.41 -1.77
CA SER A 321 -0.03 4.75 -3.02
C SER A 321 0.95 5.19 -4.12
N LEU A 322 2.08 5.81 -3.74
CA LEU A 322 3.13 6.30 -4.63
C LEU A 322 3.80 5.23 -5.49
N VAL A 323 3.57 3.94 -5.22
CA VAL A 323 4.05 2.85 -6.10
C VAL A 323 3.18 2.69 -7.36
N LEU A 324 1.93 3.16 -7.32
CA LEU A 324 0.90 2.92 -8.34
C LEU A 324 0.26 4.20 -8.87
N GLU A 325 0.37 5.29 -8.12
CA GLU A 325 -0.15 6.60 -8.49
C GLU A 325 0.94 7.65 -8.51
N LEU A 326 0.68 8.71 -9.29
CA LEU A 326 1.50 9.90 -9.30
C LEU A 326 1.26 10.69 -8.01
N ASP A 327 2.33 11.21 -7.43
CA ASP A 327 2.25 12.13 -6.29
C ASP A 327 1.41 13.38 -6.67
N GLU A 328 0.25 13.52 -6.03
CA GLU A 328 -0.70 14.62 -6.27
C GLU A 328 -0.12 16.00 -5.95
N SER A 329 0.97 16.06 -5.17
CA SER A 329 1.68 17.31 -4.92
C SER A 329 2.41 17.83 -6.17
N ILE A 330 2.64 16.97 -7.18
CA ILE A 330 3.27 17.32 -8.46
C ILE A 330 2.19 17.81 -9.45
N ASN A 331 2.16 19.12 -9.73
CA ASN A 331 1.23 19.69 -10.72
C ASN A 331 1.77 19.71 -12.15
N THR A 332 3.09 19.70 -12.33
CA THR A 332 3.71 19.73 -13.66
C THR A 332 4.98 18.90 -13.64
N HIS A 333 5.14 18.05 -14.66
CA HIS A 333 6.36 17.29 -14.92
C HIS A 333 6.83 17.56 -16.35
N VAL A 334 8.11 17.86 -16.50
CA VAL A 334 8.80 17.94 -17.80
C VAL A 334 10.17 17.27 -17.72
N ALA A 335 10.66 16.81 -18.87
CA ALA A 335 11.96 16.18 -18.97
C ALA A 335 12.83 16.82 -20.06
N LEU A 336 14.14 16.64 -19.92
CA LEU A 336 15.15 16.84 -20.94
C LEU A 336 15.82 15.50 -21.23
N TYR A 337 15.65 14.99 -22.45
CA TYR A 337 16.37 13.82 -22.94
C TYR A 337 17.74 14.23 -23.46
N VAL A 338 18.77 13.49 -23.07
CA VAL A 338 20.15 13.76 -23.45
C VAL A 338 20.81 12.54 -24.08
N ASP A 339 21.70 12.78 -25.04
CA ASP A 339 22.42 11.72 -25.74
C ASP A 339 23.50 11.06 -24.86
N GLU A 340 24.19 10.06 -25.41
CA GLU A 340 25.31 9.35 -24.76
C GLU A 340 26.45 10.27 -24.29
N LYS A 341 26.58 11.47 -24.88
CA LYS A 341 27.60 12.47 -24.55
C LYS A 341 27.07 13.54 -23.58
N GLY A 342 25.80 13.48 -23.19
CA GLY A 342 25.14 14.47 -22.34
C GLY A 342 24.64 15.71 -23.10
N ASN A 343 24.55 15.67 -24.43
CA ASN A 343 23.98 16.79 -25.18
C ASN A 343 22.45 16.74 -25.15
N PRO A 344 21.77 17.88 -24.94
CA PRO A 344 20.33 18.02 -25.11
C PRO A 344 19.85 17.54 -26.49
N VAL A 345 18.88 16.62 -26.49
CA VAL A 345 18.24 16.09 -27.71
C VAL A 345 16.81 16.62 -27.84
N ARG A 346 15.99 16.45 -26.79
CA ARG A 346 14.57 16.79 -26.80
C ARG A 346 14.09 17.21 -25.42
N GLY A 347 13.18 18.17 -25.36
CA GLY A 347 12.51 18.58 -24.13
C GLY A 347 13.02 19.92 -23.61
N PHE A 348 13.02 20.10 -22.28
CA PHE A 348 13.17 21.40 -21.66
C PHE A 348 14.36 21.44 -20.71
N LEU A 349 15.35 22.28 -21.01
CA LEU A 349 16.41 22.62 -20.06
C LEU A 349 15.96 23.82 -19.23
N ILE A 350 15.95 23.66 -17.91
CA ILE A 350 15.53 24.66 -16.95
C ILE A 350 16.71 24.93 -16.02
N GLU A 351 17.09 26.20 -15.89
CA GLU A 351 18.18 26.62 -15.02
C GLU A 351 17.69 27.76 -14.14
N GLN A 352 17.96 27.72 -12.83
CA GLN A 352 17.65 28.84 -11.94
C GLN A 352 18.87 29.77 -11.80
N GLN A 353 18.61 31.08 -11.88
CA GLN A 353 19.57 32.14 -11.64
C GLN A 353 18.93 33.15 -10.67
N SER A 354 19.35 33.13 -9.40
CA SER A 354 18.68 33.90 -8.33
C SER A 354 17.19 33.50 -8.22
N ASP A 355 16.27 34.46 -8.26
CA ASP A 355 14.82 34.30 -8.21
C ASP A 355 14.19 34.10 -9.60
N LYS A 356 15.01 33.98 -10.65
CA LYS A 356 14.55 33.86 -12.04
C LYS A 356 14.97 32.55 -12.66
N TYR A 357 14.26 32.17 -13.71
CA TYR A 357 14.50 30.96 -14.47
C TYR A 357 14.90 31.27 -15.90
N LYS A 358 15.79 30.43 -16.42
CA LYS A 358 16.15 30.33 -17.82
C LYS A 358 15.57 29.03 -18.39
N TYR A 359 15.01 29.15 -19.59
CA TYR A 359 14.30 28.10 -20.29
C TYR A 359 14.91 27.93 -21.68
N THR A 360 15.23 26.69 -22.05
CA THR A 360 15.61 26.33 -23.43
C THR A 360 14.90 25.06 -23.86
N GLN A 361 14.17 25.12 -24.98
CA GLN A 361 13.48 23.99 -25.58
C GLN A 361 14.31 23.39 -26.71
N TYR A 362 14.44 22.07 -26.70
CA TYR A 362 15.17 21.30 -27.70
C TYR A 362 14.23 20.37 -28.47
N GLU A 363 14.43 20.31 -29.79
CA GLU A 363 13.85 19.31 -30.69
C GLU A 363 14.91 18.88 -31.69
N ASP A 364 15.09 17.57 -31.88
CA ASP A 364 16.12 16.98 -32.73
C ASP A 364 17.51 17.61 -32.55
N SER A 365 17.90 17.80 -31.29
CA SER A 365 19.16 18.41 -30.84
C SER A 365 19.34 19.88 -31.24
N LYS A 366 18.26 20.58 -31.65
CA LYS A 366 18.27 22.01 -31.99
C LYS A 366 17.45 22.82 -30.99
N ILE A 367 17.91 24.03 -30.70
CA ILE A 367 17.16 24.99 -29.89
C ILE A 367 16.02 25.55 -30.74
N VAL A 368 14.77 25.30 -30.33
CA VAL A 368 13.58 25.84 -31.00
C VAL A 368 12.99 27.04 -30.25
N SER A 369 13.25 27.16 -28.96
CA SER A 369 12.84 28.30 -28.15
C SER A 369 13.80 28.52 -26.99
N LYS A 370 14.05 29.80 -26.67
CA LYS A 370 14.89 30.21 -25.54
C LYS A 370 14.32 31.48 -24.92
N LYS A 371 14.20 31.50 -23.60
CA LYS A 371 13.73 32.63 -22.80
C LYS A 371 14.53 32.69 -21.50
N ASP A 372 14.89 33.91 -21.09
CA ASP A 372 15.67 34.17 -19.89
C ASP A 372 14.85 35.06 -18.93
N SER A 373 15.26 35.13 -17.66
CA SER A 373 14.67 36.00 -16.63
C SER A 373 13.17 35.78 -16.38
N LEU A 374 12.71 34.53 -16.44
CA LEU A 374 11.30 34.16 -16.23
C LEU A 374 10.95 34.08 -14.74
N THR A 375 9.71 34.43 -14.39
CA THR A 375 9.08 34.00 -13.13
C THR A 375 8.65 32.53 -13.25
N LEU A 376 8.43 31.86 -12.11
CA LEU A 376 7.92 30.48 -12.09
C LEU A 376 6.59 30.34 -12.85
N GLU A 377 5.67 31.27 -12.65
CA GLU A 377 4.38 31.31 -13.35
C GLU A 377 4.56 31.41 -14.87
N SER A 378 5.44 32.31 -15.33
CA SER A 378 5.74 32.48 -16.75
C SER A 378 6.39 31.23 -17.36
N LEU A 379 7.27 30.56 -16.60
CA LEU A 379 7.88 29.30 -16.98
C LEU A 379 6.84 28.19 -17.15
N LYS A 380 5.96 27.99 -16.15
CA LYS A 380 4.87 27.01 -16.19
C LYS A 380 3.97 27.23 -17.40
N LYS A 381 3.60 28.50 -17.69
CA LYS A 381 2.77 28.86 -18.86
C LYS A 381 3.45 28.54 -20.20
N LEU A 382 4.74 28.81 -20.33
CA LEU A 382 5.50 28.49 -21.55
C LEU A 382 5.56 26.97 -21.78
N ILE A 383 5.80 26.19 -20.72
CA ILE A 383 5.81 24.73 -20.78
C ILE A 383 4.45 24.19 -21.23
N LEU A 384 3.35 24.69 -20.66
CA LEU A 384 2.00 24.25 -21.02
C LEU A 384 1.67 24.54 -22.49
N ASN A 385 2.00 25.74 -22.97
CA ASN A 385 1.77 26.12 -24.36
C ASN A 385 2.61 25.30 -25.36
N ALA A 386 3.81 24.86 -24.97
CA ALA A 386 4.68 24.05 -25.82
C ALA A 386 4.27 22.56 -25.90
N LYS A 387 3.37 22.11 -24.99
CA LYS A 387 2.82 20.75 -25.00
C LYS A 387 1.52 20.63 -25.81
N GLN A 388 0.89 21.75 -26.17
CA GLN A 388 -0.26 21.83 -27.07
C GLN A 388 0.21 21.86 -28.52
#